data_AF-A0A2V8VRU3-F1
#
_entry.id   AF-A0A2V8VRU3-F1
#
_cell.length_a   1.000
_cell.length_b   1.000
_cell.length_c   1.000
_cell.angle_alpha   90.00
_cell.angle_beta   90.00
_cell.angle_gamma   90.00
#
_symmetry.space_group_name_H-M   'P 1'
#
loop_
_entity.id
_entity.type
_entity.pdbx_description
1 polymer ?
#
loop_
_entity_poly.entity_id
_entity_poly.type
_entity_poly.pdbx_seq_one_letter_code
_entity_poly.pdbx_strand_id
1 'polypeptide(L)'
;MPRRIKPERLITLALVALAALGLAVILAGWAPAAEGTEYSQKIVLQNDRVRAQMNYYPAGTSAPEHEHKSPRVVVVVEGGTLEIRDASGKISTLSLKNGDIVWRGPEKHSVTNSGSTPVRLVEIDVLDCPKR
;
A
#
# COMPACT_ATOMS: atom_id res chain seq x y z
N MET A 1 50.75 -14.40 34.68
CA MET A 1 50.72 -12.91 34.65
C MET A 1 49.68 -12.47 33.62
N PRO A 2 48.63 -11.71 34.00
CA PRO A 2 47.70 -11.18 33.01
C PRO A 2 48.35 -10.00 32.25
N ARG A 3 48.28 -10.04 30.91
CA ARG A 3 48.80 -8.97 30.04
C ARG A 3 47.95 -7.70 30.21
N ARG A 4 48.55 -6.64 30.75
CA ARG A 4 47.94 -5.32 30.88
C ARG A 4 47.85 -4.65 29.51
N ILE A 5 46.64 -4.29 29.09
CA ILE A 5 46.39 -3.60 27.81
C ILE A 5 46.80 -2.12 27.96
N LYS A 6 47.54 -1.58 26.98
CA LYS A 6 48.05 -0.20 26.98
C LYS A 6 46.96 0.82 26.65
N PRO A 7 46.99 2.03 27.25
CA PRO A 7 45.94 3.05 27.11
C PRO A 7 45.70 3.52 25.67
N GLU A 8 46.72 3.58 24.81
CA GLU A 8 46.53 3.92 23.38
C GLU A 8 45.63 2.94 22.61
N ARG A 9 45.61 1.65 23.01
CA ARG A 9 44.73 0.64 22.41
C ARG A 9 43.28 0.81 22.83
N LEU A 10 43.03 1.29 24.05
CA LEU A 10 41.69 1.57 24.57
C LEU A 10 41.05 2.77 23.88
N ILE A 11 41.83 3.82 23.60
CA ILE A 11 41.36 5.04 22.92
C ILE A 11 41.04 4.77 21.43
N THR A 12 41.89 3.99 20.75
CA THR A 12 41.67 3.62 19.35
C THR A 12 40.43 2.71 19.20
N LEU A 13 40.23 1.76 20.12
CA LEU A 13 39.02 0.93 20.15
C LEU A 13 37.75 1.75 20.42
N ALA A 14 37.83 2.76 21.30
CA ALA A 14 36.70 3.65 21.58
C ALA A 14 36.32 4.51 20.37
N LEU A 15 37.30 5.05 19.63
CA LEU A 15 37.03 5.85 18.41
C LEU A 15 36.45 5.00 17.27
N VAL A 16 36.94 3.77 17.07
CA VAL A 16 36.37 2.83 16.09
C VAL A 16 34.95 2.42 16.47
N ALA A 17 34.67 2.21 17.76
CA ALA A 17 33.33 1.90 18.24
C ALA A 17 32.35 3.07 18.05
N LEU A 18 32.78 4.32 18.28
CA LEU A 18 31.97 5.53 18.03
C LEU A 18 31.69 5.76 16.54
N ALA A 19 32.67 5.53 15.66
CA ALA A 19 32.48 5.62 14.21
C ALA A 19 31.52 4.54 13.67
N ALA A 20 31.61 3.31 14.19
CA ALA A 20 30.70 2.23 13.83
C ALA A 20 29.26 2.50 14.31
N LEU A 21 29.10 3.14 15.47
CA LEU A 21 27.78 3.53 16.00
C LEU A 21 27.15 4.65 15.16
N GLY A 22 27.93 5.64 14.73
CA GLY A 22 27.45 6.73 13.87
C GLY A 22 26.95 6.25 12.51
N LEU A 23 27.63 5.26 11.90
CA LEU A 23 27.23 4.71 10.60
C LEU A 23 25.93 3.89 10.69
N ALA A 24 25.70 3.16 11.79
CA ALA A 24 24.48 2.38 12.00
C ALA A 24 23.23 3.27 12.15
N VAL A 25 23.36 4.44 12.78
CA VAL A 25 22.25 5.40 12.95
C VAL A 25 21.86 6.05 11.62
N ILE A 26 22.82 6.34 10.74
CA ILE A 26 22.56 6.93 9.41
C ILE A 26 21.82 5.93 8.51
N LEU A 27 22.17 4.64 8.56
CA LEU A 27 21.49 3.60 7.77
C LEU A 27 20.07 3.29 8.27
N ALA A 28 19.83 3.38 9.58
CA ALA A 28 18.50 3.15 10.16
C ALA A 28 17.49 4.26 9.83
N GLY A 29 17.96 5.49 9.57
CA GLY A 29 17.10 6.65 9.27
C GLY A 29 16.52 6.69 7.85
N TRP A 30 17.00 5.83 6.95
CA TRP A 30 16.56 5.75 5.54
C TRP A 30 15.79 4.49 5.18
N ALA A 31 15.47 3.64 6.17
CA ALA A 31 14.58 2.53 5.91
C ALA A 31 13.21 3.10 5.49
N PRO A 32 12.66 2.71 4.32
CA PRO A 32 11.30 3.06 3.98
C PRO A 32 10.37 2.56 5.09
N ALA A 33 9.33 3.35 5.40
CA ALA A 33 8.30 2.92 6.34
C ALA A 33 7.81 1.53 5.93
N ALA A 34 7.77 0.60 6.87
CA ALA A 34 7.25 -0.74 6.61
C ALA A 34 5.83 -0.61 6.04
N GLU A 35 5.60 -1.20 4.87
CA GLU A 35 4.28 -1.19 4.26
C GLU A 35 3.32 -2.04 5.11
N GLY A 36 2.07 -1.62 5.23
CA GLY A 36 1.06 -2.34 6.01
C GLY A 36 0.86 -3.77 5.51
N THR A 37 0.49 -4.68 6.41
CA THR A 37 0.19 -6.10 6.09
C THR A 37 -1.29 -6.38 5.89
N GLU A 38 -2.14 -5.39 6.17
CA GLU A 38 -3.59 -5.50 6.06
C GLU A 38 -4.11 -4.62 4.92
N TYR A 39 -5.27 -4.98 4.39
CA TYR A 39 -6.02 -4.10 3.50
C TYR A 39 -6.29 -2.77 4.21
N SER A 40 -6.08 -1.66 3.52
CA SER A 40 -6.41 -0.34 4.03
C SER A 40 -7.07 0.54 2.97
N GLN A 41 -7.98 1.39 3.43
CA GLN A 41 -8.69 2.36 2.64
C GLN A 41 -8.63 3.71 3.35
N LYS A 42 -8.30 4.76 2.60
CA LYS A 42 -8.24 6.12 3.11
C LYS A 42 -8.95 7.07 2.16
N ILE A 43 -10.00 7.73 2.63
CA ILE A 43 -10.61 8.86 1.93
C ILE A 43 -9.64 10.03 1.99
N VAL A 44 -9.31 10.58 0.82
CA VAL A 44 -8.35 11.70 0.67
C VAL A 44 -9.04 12.99 0.23
N LEU A 45 -10.21 12.89 -0.39
CA LEU A 45 -11.06 14.02 -0.75
C LEU A 45 -12.52 13.58 -0.69
N GLN A 46 -13.38 14.42 -0.13
CA GLN A 46 -14.82 14.24 -0.22
C GLN A 46 -15.52 15.59 -0.25
N ASN A 47 -16.39 15.77 -1.24
CA ASN A 47 -17.28 16.93 -1.38
C ASN A 47 -18.59 16.47 -2.06
N ASP A 48 -19.45 17.43 -2.42
CA ASP A 48 -20.78 17.13 -2.98
C ASP A 48 -20.75 16.45 -4.36
N ARG A 49 -19.61 16.48 -5.06
CA ARG A 49 -19.48 15.94 -6.42
C ARG A 49 -18.63 14.68 -6.49
N VAL A 50 -17.59 14.61 -5.67
CA VAL A 50 -16.63 13.50 -5.73
C VAL A 50 -16.23 12.99 -4.35
N ARG A 51 -15.94 11.70 -4.30
CA ARG A 51 -15.20 11.07 -3.20
C ARG A 51 -14.00 10.34 -3.79
N ALA A 52 -12.79 10.74 -3.40
CA ALA A 52 -11.56 10.06 -3.77
C ALA A 52 -10.99 9.31 -2.57
N GLN A 53 -10.59 8.07 -2.80
CA GLN A 53 -10.01 7.20 -1.79
C GLN A 53 -8.82 6.42 -2.35
N MET A 54 -7.82 6.20 -1.50
CA MET A 54 -6.70 5.33 -1.76
C MET A 54 -6.99 3.97 -1.15
N ASN A 55 -6.87 2.92 -1.96
CA ASN A 55 -6.98 1.53 -1.51
C ASN A 55 -5.63 0.85 -1.67
N TYR A 56 -5.20 0.16 -0.62
CA TYR A 56 -3.97 -0.61 -0.60
C TYR A 56 -4.28 -2.04 -0.20
N TYR A 57 -3.91 -2.98 -1.08
CA TYR A 57 -4.13 -4.41 -0.93
C TYR A 57 -2.78 -5.13 -0.91
N PRO A 58 -2.20 -5.42 0.26
CA PRO A 58 -1.11 -6.38 0.35
C PRO A 58 -1.48 -7.73 -0.28
N ALA A 59 -0.48 -8.50 -0.71
CA ALA A 59 -0.69 -9.82 -1.29
C ALA A 59 -1.54 -10.72 -0.37
N GLY A 60 -2.58 -11.36 -0.91
CA GLY A 60 -3.47 -12.25 -0.18
C GLY A 60 -4.54 -11.55 0.69
N THR A 61 -4.58 -10.22 0.73
CA THR A 61 -5.59 -9.50 1.52
C THR A 61 -6.87 -9.24 0.73
N SER A 62 -7.96 -8.98 1.44
CA SER A 62 -9.28 -8.72 0.84
C SER A 62 -9.94 -7.46 1.42
N ALA A 63 -10.61 -6.72 0.55
CA ALA A 63 -11.70 -5.85 0.98
C ALA A 63 -12.97 -6.71 1.11
N PRO A 64 -13.66 -6.66 2.27
CA PRO A 64 -14.93 -7.35 2.42
C PRO A 64 -15.97 -6.80 1.43
N GLU A 65 -17.11 -7.50 1.32
CA GLU A 65 -18.18 -7.05 0.43
C GLU A 65 -18.62 -5.61 0.78
N HIS A 66 -18.63 -4.75 -0.24
CA HIS A 66 -19.03 -3.36 -0.14
C HIS A 66 -19.74 -2.91 -1.41
N GLU A 67 -20.35 -1.72 -1.36
CA GLU A 67 -21.16 -1.18 -2.43
C GLU A 67 -20.67 0.21 -2.86
N HIS A 68 -20.55 0.38 -4.17
CA HIS A 68 -20.36 1.66 -4.83
C HIS A 68 -21.67 2.08 -5.49
N LYS A 69 -22.32 3.11 -4.95
CA LYS A 69 -23.64 3.58 -5.43
C LYS A 69 -23.54 4.47 -6.67
N SER A 70 -22.36 5.00 -6.94
CA SER A 70 -22.05 5.89 -8.06
C SER A 70 -21.04 5.24 -9.00
N PRO A 71 -21.01 5.63 -10.28
CA PRO A 71 -19.92 5.24 -11.15
C PRO A 71 -18.61 5.88 -10.68
N ARG A 72 -17.49 5.26 -11.04
CA ARG A 72 -16.17 5.67 -10.58
C ARG A 72 -15.07 5.47 -11.60
N VAL A 73 -14.06 6.32 -11.50
CA VAL A 73 -12.77 6.14 -12.15
C VAL A 73 -11.85 5.41 -11.19
N VAL A 74 -11.27 4.31 -11.63
CA VAL A 74 -10.24 3.58 -10.89
C VAL A 74 -8.91 3.82 -11.59
N VAL A 75 -7.95 4.42 -10.87
CA VAL A 75 -6.57 4.63 -11.34
C VAL A 75 -5.67 3.63 -10.64
N VAL A 76 -4.95 2.83 -11.41
CA VAL A 76 -4.01 1.84 -10.90
C VAL A 76 -2.66 2.52 -10.67
N VAL A 77 -2.30 2.74 -9.40
CA VAL A 77 -0.99 3.30 -9.02
C VAL A 77 0.07 2.20 -9.02
N GLU A 78 -0.28 1.04 -8.46
CA GLU A 78 0.53 -0.17 -8.42
C GLU A 78 -0.36 -1.35 -8.82
N GLY A 79 -0.03 -1.99 -9.93
CA GLY A 79 -0.78 -3.06 -10.55
C GLY A 79 -0.44 -4.44 -10.01
N GLY A 80 -1.27 -5.41 -10.34
CA GLY A 80 -1.18 -6.78 -9.86
C GLY A 80 -2.42 -7.58 -10.28
N THR A 81 -2.73 -8.63 -9.52
CA THR A 81 -3.88 -9.50 -9.83
C THR A 81 -4.94 -9.36 -8.75
N LEU A 82 -6.13 -8.91 -9.15
CA LEU A 82 -7.30 -8.85 -8.28
C LEU A 82 -8.36 -9.85 -8.71
N GLU A 83 -8.92 -10.58 -7.76
CA GLU A 83 -10.17 -11.31 -7.92
C GLU A 83 -11.32 -10.47 -7.39
N ILE A 84 -12.37 -10.35 -8.20
CA ILE A 84 -13.60 -9.66 -7.84
C ILE A 84 -14.73 -10.66 -7.81
N ARG A 85 -15.40 -10.75 -6.67
CA ARG A 85 -16.64 -11.49 -6.52
C ARG A 85 -17.81 -10.53 -6.52
N ASP A 86 -18.70 -10.64 -7.50
CA ASP A 86 -19.91 -9.82 -7.57
C ASP A 86 -21.01 -10.34 -6.63
N ALA A 87 -22.10 -9.57 -6.53
CA ALA A 87 -23.25 -9.91 -5.68
C ALA A 87 -23.97 -11.21 -6.07
N SER A 88 -23.76 -11.74 -7.29
CA SER A 88 -24.27 -13.05 -7.70
C SER A 88 -23.36 -14.21 -7.27
N GLY A 89 -22.18 -13.88 -6.73
CA GLY A 89 -21.15 -14.83 -6.34
C GLY A 89 -20.17 -15.18 -7.45
N LYS A 90 -20.36 -14.65 -8.67
CA LYS A 90 -19.46 -14.88 -9.80
C LYS A 90 -18.12 -14.20 -9.53
N ILE A 91 -17.04 -14.92 -9.80
CA ILE A 91 -15.66 -14.44 -9.66
C ILE A 91 -15.13 -14.06 -11.04
N SER A 92 -14.42 -12.93 -11.10
CA SER A 92 -13.64 -12.51 -12.27
C SER A 92 -12.24 -12.09 -11.82
N THR A 93 -11.25 -12.34 -12.68
CA THR A 93 -9.86 -11.97 -12.43
C THR A 93 -9.49 -10.77 -13.28
N LEU A 94 -8.92 -9.75 -12.65
CA LEU A 94 -8.37 -8.56 -13.29
C LEU A 94 -6.85 -8.61 -13.20
N SER A 95 -6.19 -8.48 -14.35
CA SER A 95 -4.75 -8.22 -14.43
C SER A 95 -4.56 -6.72 -14.69
N LEU A 96 -4.01 -6.03 -13.71
CA LEU A 96 -3.87 -4.57 -13.69
C LEU A 96 -2.43 -4.17 -13.93
N LYS A 97 -2.19 -3.15 -14.76
CA LYS A 97 -0.88 -2.55 -15.00
C LYS A 97 -0.82 -1.16 -14.35
N ASN A 98 0.39 -0.76 -13.96
CA ASN A 98 0.62 0.61 -13.46
C ASN A 98 0.16 1.63 -14.51
N GLY A 99 -0.65 2.60 -14.08
CA GLY A 99 -1.21 3.63 -14.93
C GLY A 99 -2.49 3.24 -15.68
N ASP A 100 -3.00 2.01 -15.54
CA ASP A 100 -4.32 1.67 -16.08
C ASP A 100 -5.40 2.57 -15.44
N ILE A 101 -6.35 3.02 -16.28
CA ILE A 101 -7.49 3.83 -15.86
C ILE A 101 -8.76 3.15 -16.36
N VAL A 102 -9.66 2.81 -15.44
CA VAL A 102 -10.88 2.05 -15.75
C VAL A 102 -12.10 2.80 -15.24
N TRP A 103 -13.11 2.95 -16.09
CA TRP A 103 -14.44 3.40 -15.67
C TRP A 103 -15.27 2.20 -15.21
N ARG A 104 -15.88 2.30 -14.02
CA ARG A 104 -16.77 1.28 -13.48
C ARG A 104 -18.11 1.87 -13.13
N GLY A 105 -19.18 1.14 -13.44
CA GLY A 105 -20.52 1.50 -13.00
C GLY A 105 -20.74 1.23 -11.50
N PRO A 106 -21.91 1.60 -10.97
CA PRO A 106 -22.35 1.18 -9.64
C PRO A 106 -22.32 -0.35 -9.53
N GLU A 107 -21.79 -0.86 -8.43
CA GLU A 107 -21.68 -2.30 -8.20
C GLU A 107 -21.56 -2.63 -6.72
N LYS A 108 -21.92 -3.86 -6.37
CA LYS A 108 -21.68 -4.46 -5.06
C LYS A 108 -20.78 -5.68 -5.23
N HIS A 109 -19.65 -5.70 -4.52
CA HIS A 109 -18.63 -6.74 -4.70
C HIS A 109 -17.69 -6.87 -3.49
N SER A 110 -16.93 -7.96 -3.44
CA SER A 110 -15.70 -8.05 -2.66
C SER A 110 -14.48 -8.16 -3.59
N VAL A 111 -13.31 -7.78 -3.08
CA VAL A 111 -12.06 -7.74 -3.84
C VAL A 111 -10.98 -8.44 -3.04
N THR A 112 -10.24 -9.35 -3.68
CA THR A 112 -9.08 -10.03 -3.10
C THR A 112 -7.87 -9.81 -3.99
N ASN A 113 -6.73 -9.45 -3.41
CA ASN A 113 -5.47 -9.52 -4.12
C ASN A 113 -4.99 -10.98 -4.14
N SER A 114 -5.19 -11.67 -5.25
CA SER A 114 -4.76 -13.06 -5.45
C SER A 114 -3.34 -13.18 -6.02
N GLY A 115 -2.66 -12.04 -6.24
CA GLY A 115 -1.26 -11.98 -6.65
C GLY A 115 -0.27 -12.09 -5.49
N SER A 116 1.01 -12.06 -5.84
CA SER A 116 2.14 -12.09 -4.89
C SER A 116 2.74 -10.71 -4.58
N THR A 117 2.20 -9.65 -5.19
CA THR A 117 2.65 -8.26 -5.04
C THR A 117 1.50 -7.39 -4.55
N PRO A 118 1.77 -6.29 -3.83
CA PRO A 118 0.71 -5.38 -3.42
C PRO A 118 0.05 -4.69 -4.61
N VAL A 119 -1.20 -4.26 -4.41
CA VAL A 119 -1.96 -3.45 -5.37
C VAL A 119 -2.37 -2.13 -4.72
N ARG A 120 -2.16 -1.01 -5.41
CA ARG A 120 -2.58 0.34 -4.99
C ARG A 120 -3.50 0.96 -6.02
N LEU A 121 -4.68 1.35 -5.58
CA LEU A 121 -5.68 2.01 -6.40
C LEU A 121 -6.02 3.38 -5.82
N VAL A 122 -6.31 4.32 -6.71
CA VAL A 122 -7.08 5.51 -6.38
C VAL A 122 -8.44 5.35 -7.03
N GLU A 123 -9.49 5.34 -6.23
CA GLU A 123 -10.86 5.28 -6.71
C GLU A 123 -11.53 6.63 -6.50
N ILE A 124 -12.16 7.15 -7.55
CA ILE A 124 -12.84 8.45 -7.56
C ILE A 124 -14.30 8.21 -7.95
N ASP A 125 -15.18 8.22 -6.96
CA ASP A 125 -16.62 8.14 -7.16
C ASP A 125 -17.15 9.49 -7.67
N VAL A 126 -17.98 9.47 -8.70
CA VAL A 126 -18.67 10.65 -9.25
C VAL A 126 -20.08 10.70 -8.69
N LEU A 127 -20.23 11.40 -7.56
CA LEU A 127 -21.44 11.43 -6.74
C LEU A 127 -22.60 12.19 -7.41
N ASP A 128 -22.28 13.19 -8.24
CA ASP A 128 -23.25 14.02 -8.95
C ASP A 128 -23.48 13.58 -10.41
N CYS A 129 -23.07 12.36 -10.79
CA CYS A 129 -23.27 11.86 -12.13
C CYS A 129 -24.77 11.82 -12.49
N PRO A 130 -25.21 12.50 -13.56
CA PRO A 130 -26.62 12.46 -13.98
C PRO A 130 -27.05 11.01 -14.26
N LYS A 131 -28.21 10.63 -13.72
CA LYS A 131 -28.83 9.35 -14.06
C LYS A 131 -29.23 9.40 -15.53
N ARG A 132 -28.74 8.46 -16.33
CA ARG A 132 -29.17 8.28 -17.72
C ARG A 132 -30.57 7.69 -17.79
#